data_AF-G7VBB9-F1
#
_entry.id   AF-G7VBB9-F1
#
_cell.length_a   1.000
_cell.length_b   1.000
_cell.length_c   1.000
_cell.angle_alpha   90.00
_cell.angle_beta   90.00
_cell.angle_gamma   90.00
#
_symmetry.space_group_name_H-M   'P 1'
#
loop_
_entity.id
_entity.type
_entity.pdbx_description
1 polymer ?
#
loop_
_entity_poly.entity_id
_entity_poly.type
_entity_poly.pdbx_seq_one_letter_code
_entity_poly.pdbx_strand_id
1 'polypeptide(L)'
;MEAKLRESVRNVSKLRVYALVESTIPEMSREIGEFLSEAIAKPIEVKAGSINVAMTFLWSLINRVAKHLEEAGEQVLDVEFTRGKTVIITRSGYAINIVVRMRHNQYVSEIEGVVEVEESPFKIEDF
;
A
#
# COMPACT_ATOMS: atom_id res chain seq x y z
N MET A 1 -11.66 23.34 -8.18
CA MET A 1 -11.63 22.34 -7.09
C MET A 1 -11.14 20.99 -7.61
N GLU A 2 -11.71 20.49 -8.71
CA GLU A 2 -11.28 19.24 -9.37
C GLU A 2 -9.80 19.18 -9.78
N ALA A 3 -9.23 20.28 -10.29
CA ALA A 3 -7.81 20.32 -10.69
C ALA A 3 -6.85 20.08 -9.51
N LYS A 4 -7.20 20.59 -8.32
CA LYS A 4 -6.41 20.44 -7.09
C LYS A 4 -6.51 19.02 -6.53
N LEU A 5 -7.71 18.43 -6.58
CA LEU A 5 -7.93 17.03 -6.21
C LEU A 5 -7.14 16.09 -7.13
N ARG A 6 -7.22 16.29 -8.45
CA ARG A 6 -6.50 15.50 -9.45
C ARG A 6 -4.99 15.60 -9.28
N GLU A 7 -4.46 16.78 -8.98
CA GLU A 7 -3.04 16.96 -8.69
C GLU A 7 -2.63 16.27 -7.38
N SER A 8 -3.46 16.38 -6.33
CA SER A 8 -3.21 15.72 -5.04
C SER A 8 -3.19 14.20 -5.17
N VAL A 9 -4.19 13.62 -5.85
CA VAL A 9 -4.28 12.17 -6.09
C VAL A 9 -3.14 11.71 -7.00
N ARG A 10 -2.74 12.49 -8.00
CA ARG A 10 -1.53 12.19 -8.80
C ARG A 10 -0.25 12.22 -7.97
N ASN A 11 -0.16 13.05 -6.93
CA ASN A 11 1.03 13.04 -6.06
C ASN A 11 1.17 11.73 -5.26
N VAL A 12 0.08 10.97 -5.07
CA VAL A 12 0.12 9.64 -4.46
C VAL A 12 1.01 8.69 -5.27
N SER A 13 1.07 8.82 -6.60
CA SER A 13 1.91 7.96 -7.47
C SER A 13 3.42 8.20 -7.29
N LYS A 14 3.81 9.25 -6.55
CA LYS A 14 5.22 9.53 -6.20
C LYS A 14 5.65 8.78 -4.95
N LEU A 15 4.72 8.19 -4.20
CA LEU A 15 5.03 7.43 -3.00
C LEU A 15 5.77 6.15 -3.36
N ARG A 16 6.93 5.97 -2.72
CA ARG A 16 7.77 4.78 -2.84
C ARG A 16 8.36 4.45 -1.47
N VAL A 17 8.64 3.17 -1.27
CA VAL A 17 9.36 2.65 -0.11
C VAL A 17 10.39 1.64 -0.61
N TYR A 18 11.61 1.78 -0.13
CA TYR A 18 12.67 0.81 -0.35
C TYR A 18 13.17 0.36 1.01
N ALA A 19 13.24 -0.95 1.21
CA ALA A 19 13.81 -1.55 2.39
C ALA A 19 14.79 -2.65 1.99
N LEU A 20 15.82 -2.81 2.81
CA LEU A 20 16.83 -3.84 2.61
C LEU A 20 17.08 -4.50 3.96
N VAL A 21 17.05 -5.82 3.98
CA VAL A 21 17.25 -6.64 5.17
C VAL A 21 18.47 -7.51 4.93
N GLU A 22 19.46 -7.42 5.82
CA GLU A 22 20.63 -8.29 5.81
C GLU A 22 20.67 -9.11 7.09
N SER A 23 20.92 -10.40 6.94
CA SER A 23 21.14 -11.30 8.08
C SER A 23 22.14 -12.36 7.70
N THR A 24 23.02 -12.73 8.62
CA THR A 24 23.92 -13.89 8.47
C THR A 24 23.17 -15.23 8.48
N ILE A 25 21.87 -15.22 8.84
CA ILE A 25 20.97 -16.36 8.75
C ILE A 25 20.03 -16.13 7.56
N PRO A 26 20.16 -16.88 6.44
CA PRO A 26 19.38 -16.67 5.22
C PRO A 26 17.86 -16.69 5.43
N GLU A 27 17.37 -17.62 6.25
CA GLU A 27 15.95 -17.77 6.55
C GLU A 27 15.39 -16.54 7.26
N MET A 28 16.15 -15.99 8.20
CA MET A 28 15.77 -14.77 8.94
C MET A 28 15.64 -13.56 8.00
N SER A 29 16.57 -13.41 7.05
CA SER A 29 16.48 -12.35 6.05
C SER A 29 15.20 -12.46 5.23
N ARG A 30 14.85 -13.69 4.82
CA ARG A 30 13.62 -13.94 4.05
C ARG A 30 12.37 -13.66 4.86
N GLU A 31 12.26 -14.18 6.09
CA GLU A 31 11.08 -14.01 6.94
C GLU A 31 10.80 -12.53 7.26
N ILE A 32 11.85 -11.77 7.61
CA ILE A 32 11.72 -10.33 7.85
C ILE A 32 11.34 -9.62 6.56
N GLY A 33 11.92 -10.01 5.42
CA GLY A 33 11.58 -9.46 4.11
C GLY A 33 10.11 -9.69 3.74
N GLU A 34 9.58 -10.87 4.00
CA GLU A 34 8.17 -11.22 3.77
C GLU A 34 7.25 -10.40 4.67
N PHE A 35 7.58 -10.30 5.96
CA PHE A 35 6.84 -9.46 6.90
C PHE A 35 6.81 -7.99 6.45
N LEU A 36 7.96 -7.41 6.10
CA LEU A 36 8.03 -6.03 5.64
C LEU A 36 7.25 -5.83 4.34
N SER A 37 7.38 -6.75 3.38
CA SER A 37 6.64 -6.72 2.13
C SER A 37 5.12 -6.65 2.37
N GLU A 38 4.63 -7.47 3.29
CA GLU A 38 3.21 -7.49 3.67
C GLU A 38 2.80 -6.19 4.39
N ALA A 39 3.59 -5.76 5.38
CA ALA A 39 3.31 -4.59 6.19
C ALA A 39 3.36 -3.26 5.40
N ILE A 40 4.12 -3.20 4.30
CA ILE A 40 4.10 -2.06 3.37
C ILE A 40 2.74 -1.98 2.65
N ALA A 41 2.23 -3.12 2.20
CA ALA A 41 1.09 -3.20 1.28
C ALA A 41 -0.27 -3.12 1.99
N LYS A 42 -0.40 -3.69 3.19
CA LYS A 42 -1.69 -3.83 3.88
C LYS A 42 -1.54 -3.88 5.40
N PRO A 43 -2.64 -3.69 6.15
CA PRO A 43 -2.64 -3.94 7.59
C PRO A 43 -2.28 -5.40 7.90
N ILE A 44 -1.49 -5.60 8.95
CA ILE A 44 -1.16 -6.92 9.47
C ILE A 44 -2.27 -7.36 10.42
N GLU A 45 -2.93 -8.47 10.08
CA GLU A 45 -3.97 -9.06 10.92
C GLU A 45 -3.36 -10.05 11.92
N VAL A 46 -3.63 -9.83 13.20
CA VAL A 46 -3.17 -10.68 14.29
C VAL A 46 -4.37 -11.16 15.10
N LYS A 47 -4.43 -12.47 15.33
CA LYS A 47 -5.43 -13.09 16.18
C LYS A 47 -4.86 -13.34 17.57
N ALA A 48 -5.42 -12.68 18.58
CA ALA A 48 -5.07 -12.86 19.99
C ALA A 48 -6.27 -13.44 20.75
N GLY A 49 -6.33 -14.78 20.83
CA GLY A 49 -7.48 -15.49 21.40
C GLY A 49 -8.74 -15.29 20.57
N SER A 50 -9.73 -14.58 21.13
CA SER A 50 -11.00 -14.24 20.47
C SER A 50 -10.99 -12.87 19.76
N ILE A 51 -9.89 -12.12 19.84
CA ILE A 51 -9.79 -10.76 19.27
C ILE A 51 -9.00 -10.82 17.96
N ASN A 52 -9.52 -10.17 16.92
CA ASN A 52 -8.79 -9.88 15.70
C ASN A 52 -8.33 -8.42 15.72
N VAL A 53 -7.03 -8.21 15.57
CA VAL A 53 -6.41 -6.88 15.57
C VAL A 53 -5.80 -6.65 14.18
N ALA A 54 -6.12 -5.52 13.56
CA ALA A 54 -5.44 -5.06 12.34
C ALA A 54 -4.45 -3.95 12.72
N MET A 55 -3.17 -4.15 12.41
CA MET A 55 -2.10 -3.21 12.71
C MET A 55 -1.55 -2.61 11.44
N THR A 56 -1.49 -1.29 11.38
CA THR A 56 -0.90 -0.56 10.26
C THR A 56 0.28 0.26 10.76
N PHE A 57 1.37 0.24 10.01
CA PHE A 57 2.56 1.02 10.35
C PHE A 57 2.53 2.40 9.67
N LEU A 58 2.95 3.44 10.38
CA LEU A 58 2.93 4.81 9.84
C LEU A 58 3.79 4.99 8.58
N TRP A 59 4.87 4.21 8.48
CA TRP A 59 5.79 4.21 7.35
C TRP A 59 5.29 3.38 6.15
N SER A 60 4.24 2.57 6.32
CA SER A 60 3.69 1.73 5.25
C SER A 60 3.11 2.57 4.11
N LEU A 61 3.11 2.02 2.90
CA LEU A 61 2.48 2.69 1.77
C LEU A 61 0.98 2.79 1.95
N ILE A 62 0.33 1.75 2.50
CA ILE A 62 -1.12 1.78 2.77
C ILE A 62 -1.51 2.95 3.69
N ASN A 63 -0.76 3.20 4.76
CA ASN A 63 -1.02 4.34 5.64
C ASN A 63 -0.78 5.67 4.94
N ARG A 64 0.36 5.78 4.22
CA ARG A 64 0.73 7.03 3.54
C ARG A 64 -0.29 7.38 2.45
N VAL A 65 -0.78 6.39 1.70
CA VAL A 65 -1.84 6.55 0.71
C VAL A 65 -3.13 7.00 1.38
N ALA A 66 -3.59 6.28 2.42
CA ALA A 66 -4.82 6.63 3.15
C ALA A 66 -4.78 8.09 3.65
N LYS A 67 -3.66 8.51 4.23
CA LYS A 67 -3.48 9.89 4.70
C LYS A 67 -3.53 10.93 3.57
N HIS A 68 -2.92 10.63 2.42
CA HIS A 68 -2.98 11.55 1.27
C HIS A 68 -4.40 11.67 0.71
N LEU A 69 -5.17 10.58 0.70
CA LEU A 69 -6.57 10.61 0.25
C LEU A 69 -7.44 11.41 1.22
N GLU A 70 -7.26 11.21 2.52
CA GLU A 70 -7.94 11.98 3.56
C GLU A 70 -7.63 13.48 3.44
N GLU A 71 -6.35 13.85 3.32
CA GLU A 71 -5.92 15.25 3.14
C GLU A 71 -6.44 15.87 1.83
N ALA A 72 -6.64 15.05 0.80
CA ALA A 72 -7.24 15.47 -0.47
C ALA A 72 -8.77 15.59 -0.40
N GLY A 73 -9.42 15.10 0.67
CA GLY A 73 -10.87 15.00 0.78
C GLY A 73 -11.48 13.93 -0.13
N GLU A 74 -10.68 12.94 -0.55
CA GLU A 74 -11.11 11.85 -1.40
C GLU A 74 -11.71 10.70 -0.55
N GLN A 75 -12.81 10.11 -1.03
CA GLN A 75 -13.47 9.02 -0.34
C GLN A 75 -13.09 7.68 -0.94
N VAL A 76 -12.79 6.70 -0.09
CA VAL A 76 -12.54 5.32 -0.50
C VAL A 76 -13.86 4.59 -0.61
N LEU A 77 -14.12 3.99 -1.78
CA LEU A 77 -15.29 3.14 -2.03
C LEU A 77 -15.01 1.67 -1.73
N ASP A 78 -13.83 1.18 -2.11
CA ASP A 78 -13.47 -0.22 -1.94
C ASP A 78 -11.95 -0.39 -1.79
N VAL A 79 -11.56 -1.47 -1.10
CA VAL A 79 -10.16 -1.86 -0.91
C VAL A 79 -10.02 -3.38 -1.04
N GLU A 80 -9.17 -3.80 -1.97
CA GLU A 80 -8.85 -5.21 -2.16
C GLU A 80 -7.38 -5.48 -1.76
N PHE A 81 -7.19 -6.46 -0.88
CA PHE A 81 -5.88 -6.90 -0.44
C PHE A 81 -5.53 -8.25 -1.08
N THR A 82 -4.44 -8.27 -1.86
CA THR A 82 -3.88 -9.48 -2.44
C THR A 82 -2.38 -9.59 -2.10
N ARG A 83 -1.76 -10.74 -2.37
CA ARG A 83 -0.35 -10.95 -2.02
C ARG A 83 0.54 -10.00 -2.83
N GLY A 84 1.22 -9.07 -2.14
CA GLY A 84 2.13 -8.09 -2.76
C GLY A 84 1.43 -7.00 -3.58
N LYS A 85 0.09 -6.92 -3.54
CA LYS A 85 -0.68 -5.87 -4.22
C LYS A 85 -1.92 -5.48 -3.43
N THR A 86 -2.13 -4.18 -3.27
CA THR A 86 -3.37 -3.61 -2.73
C THR A 86 -3.98 -2.67 -3.75
N VAL A 87 -5.29 -2.78 -3.95
CA VAL A 87 -6.05 -1.90 -4.85
C VAL A 87 -7.02 -1.09 -4.01
N ILE A 88 -7.05 0.23 -4.21
CA ILE A 88 -7.96 1.14 -3.55
C ILE A 88 -8.75 1.87 -4.62
N ILE A 89 -10.07 1.77 -4.57
CA ILE A 89 -10.99 2.45 -5.48
C ILE A 89 -11.56 3.66 -4.77
N THR A 90 -11.48 4.83 -5.41
CA THR A 90 -11.99 6.08 -4.86
C THR A 90 -13.29 6.53 -5.52
N ARG A 91 -14.04 7.39 -4.83
CA ARG A 91 -15.32 7.92 -5.33
C ARG A 91 -15.17 8.73 -6.60
N SER A 92 -14.10 9.51 -6.72
CA SER A 92 -13.78 10.25 -7.95
C SER A 92 -13.33 9.36 -9.12
N GLY A 93 -13.34 8.04 -8.96
CA GLY A 93 -13.02 7.09 -10.01
C GLY A 93 -11.53 6.86 -10.20
N TYR A 94 -10.69 6.96 -9.16
CA TYR A 94 -9.28 6.54 -9.26
C TYR A 94 -9.11 5.13 -8.72
N ALA A 95 -8.28 4.34 -9.42
CA ALA A 95 -7.76 3.08 -8.95
C ALA A 95 -6.30 3.26 -8.53
N ILE A 96 -6.03 3.13 -7.24
CA ILE A 96 -4.70 3.30 -6.66
C ILE A 96 -4.15 1.92 -6.31
N ASN A 97 -3.08 1.53 -6.99
CA ASN A 97 -2.43 0.25 -6.85
C ASN A 97 -1.14 0.43 -6.04
N ILE A 98 -1.07 -0.19 -4.86
CA ILE A 98 0.18 -0.35 -4.12
C ILE A 98 0.76 -1.69 -4.56
N VAL A 99 1.94 -1.68 -5.17
CA VAL A 99 2.62 -2.88 -5.65
C VAL A 99 3.91 -3.05 -4.88
N VAL A 100 4.09 -4.20 -4.24
CA VAL A 100 5.30 -4.53 -3.47
C VAL A 100 5.96 -5.75 -4.05
N ARG A 101 7.25 -5.62 -4.36
CA ARG A 101 8.11 -6.67 -4.90
C ARG A 101 9.21 -6.95 -3.90
N MET A 102 9.46 -8.23 -3.68
CA MET A 102 10.58 -8.70 -2.87
C MET A 102 11.52 -9.52 -3.74
N ARG A 103 12.82 -9.26 -3.64
CA ARG A 103 13.88 -10.10 -4.18
C ARG A 103 14.72 -10.58 -3.02
N HIS A 104 15.08 -11.86 -3.03
CA HIS A 104 15.86 -12.46 -1.97
C HIS A 104 17.09 -13.16 -2.55
N ASN A 105 18.25 -12.89 -1.98
CA ASN A 105 19.52 -13.49 -2.33
C ASN A 105 20.31 -13.86 -1.08
N GLN A 106 20.25 -15.14 -0.70
CA GLN A 106 20.90 -15.73 0.48
C GLN A 106 20.71 -14.90 1.75
N TYR A 107 21.63 -13.97 2.03
CA TYR A 107 21.67 -13.17 3.25
C TYR A 107 20.89 -11.86 3.13
N VAL A 108 20.47 -11.47 1.92
CA VAL A 108 19.87 -10.16 1.65
C VAL A 108 18.47 -10.31 1.08
N SER A 109 17.53 -9.51 1.59
CA SER A 109 16.19 -9.34 1.02
C SER A 109 15.96 -7.87 0.69
N GLU A 110 15.72 -7.59 -0.58
CA GLU A 110 15.36 -6.27 -1.10
C GLU A 110 13.85 -6.20 -1.24
N ILE A 111 13.25 -5.13 -0.73
CA ILE A 111 11.83 -4.87 -0.80
C ILE A 111 11.61 -3.51 -1.46
N GLU A 112 10.86 -3.49 -2.55
CA GLU A 112 10.46 -2.29 -3.27
C GLU A 112 8.94 -2.19 -3.28
N GLY A 113 8.42 -1.12 -2.70
CA GLY A 113 7.02 -0.73 -2.78
C GLY A 113 6.85 0.52 -3.64
N VAL A 114 5.91 0.47 -4.58
CA VAL A 114 5.53 1.61 -5.42
C VAL A 114 4.03 1.80 -5.40
N VAL A 115 3.60 3.03 -5.70
CA VAL A 115 2.18 3.34 -5.88
C VAL A 115 1.92 3.80 -7.31
N GLU A 116 0.97 3.16 -7.96
CA GLU A 116 0.50 3.47 -9.30
C GLU A 116 -0.93 4.00 -9.20
N VAL A 117 -1.27 5.01 -9.99
CA VAL A 117 -2.59 5.63 -10.00
C VAL A 117 -3.14 5.60 -11.40
N GLU A 118 -4.29 4.96 -11.55
CA GLU A 118 -5.03 4.86 -12.80
C GLU A 118 -6.35 5.61 -12.65
N GLU A 119 -6.75 6.36 -13.68
CA GLU A 119 -8.04 7.05 -13.72
C GLU A 119 -9.04 6.12 -14.42
N SER A 120 -10.12 5.76 -13.73
CA SER A 120 -11.21 4.99 -14.33
C SER A 120 -11.81 5.80 -15.47
N PRO A 121 -12.01 5.19 -16.65
CA PRO A 121 -12.73 5.86 -17.74
C PRO A 121 -14.21 6.06 -17.43
N PHE A 122 -14.73 5.42 -16.37
CA PHE A 122 -16.13 5.52 -15.93
C PHE A 122 -16.21 6.38 -14.66
N LYS A 123 -16.66 7.63 -14.81
CA LYS A 123 -17.09 8.47 -13.67
C LYS A 123 -18.49 8.00 -13.24
N ILE A 124 -18.62 7.56 -11.99
CA ILE A 124 -19.93 7.29 -11.40
C ILE A 124 -20.51 8.65 -10.99
N GLU A 125 -21.39 9.22 -11.81
CA GLU A 125 -22.19 10.36 -11.41
C GLU A 125 -23.36 9.85 -10.54
N ASP A 126 -23.50 10.39 -9.33
CA ASP A 126 -24.63 10.09 -8.46
C ASP A 126 -25.93 10.55 -9.17
N PHE A 127 -26.86 9.61 -9.38
CA PHE A 127 -28.21 9.88 -9.88
C PHE A 127 -29.13 10.40 -8.78
#